data_AF-A0A538DYQ3-F1
#
_entry.id   AF-A0A538DYQ3-F1
#
_cell.length_a   1.000
_cell.length_b   1.000
_cell.length_c   1.000
_cell.angle_alpha   90.00
_cell.angle_beta   90.00
_cell.angle_gamma   90.00
#
_symmetry.space_group_name_H-M   'P 1'
#
loop_
_entity.id
_entity.type
_entity.pdbx_description
1 polymer ?
#
loop_
_entity_poly.entity_id
_entity_poly.type
_entity_poly.pdbx_seq_one_letter_code
_entity_poly.pdbx_strand_id
1 'polypeptide(L)'
;MSSAGRDVGTGARWPQDSRARKRWDYALKEAQLYGNGGQHVGPVAGRIVAEVLIGLLQSDPNGFLANSPSWQPTLQNPGSGFRMTDFLTYAGVDPATRHSQQPSFA
;
A
#
# COMPACT_ATOMS: atom_id res chain seq x y z
N MET A 1 41.37 33.37 -14.85
CA MET A 1 41.20 33.52 -13.39
C MET A 1 39.70 33.74 -13.14
N SER A 2 38.98 32.68 -12.79
CA SER A 2 38.41 32.43 -11.44
C SER A 2 37.12 33.24 -11.23
N SER A 3 35.94 32.72 -10.88
CA SER A 3 35.45 31.39 -10.45
C SER A 3 33.91 31.50 -10.51
N ALA A 4 33.18 30.62 -11.19
CA ALA A 4 32.50 29.47 -10.60
C ALA A 4 31.77 29.76 -9.27
N GLY A 5 30.44 29.73 -9.33
CA GLY A 5 29.52 29.69 -8.20
C GLY A 5 28.11 29.39 -8.67
N ARG A 6 27.96 28.36 -9.53
CA ARG A 6 26.63 27.84 -9.91
C ARG A 6 26.04 27.16 -8.70
N ASP A 7 24.80 27.53 -8.40
CA ASP A 7 23.93 26.94 -7.38
C ASP A 7 24.00 25.41 -7.37
N VAL A 8 24.58 24.85 -6.31
CA VAL A 8 24.48 23.43 -5.99
C VAL A 8 23.68 23.32 -4.70
N GLY A 9 22.38 23.13 -4.86
CA GLY A 9 21.41 23.00 -3.78
C GLY A 9 20.04 22.67 -4.36
N THR A 10 19.96 21.58 -5.12
CA THR A 10 18.74 21.01 -5.70
C THR A 10 17.79 20.49 -4.63
N GLY A 11 17.20 21.40 -3.85
CA GLY A 11 15.93 21.16 -3.17
C GLY A 11 14.83 21.37 -4.21
N ALA A 12 14.11 20.31 -4.56
CA ALA A 12 13.04 20.30 -5.56
C ALA A 12 12.21 21.60 -5.52
N ARG A 13 12.45 22.50 -6.49
CA ARG A 13 11.65 23.71 -6.70
C ARG A 13 10.33 23.26 -7.31
N TRP A 14 9.38 22.88 -6.47
CA TRP A 14 8.05 22.51 -6.90
C TRP A 14 7.36 23.73 -7.55
N PRO A 15 6.66 23.55 -8.68
CA PRO A 15 5.89 24.62 -9.32
C PRO A 15 4.98 25.34 -8.32
N GLN A 16 5.00 26.68 -8.37
CA GLN A 16 4.39 27.58 -7.40
C GLN A 16 2.94 27.96 -7.74
N ASP A 17 2.35 27.39 -8.80
CA ASP A 17 0.91 27.56 -9.05
C ASP A 17 0.11 26.78 -8.01
N SER A 18 -0.33 27.51 -7.00
CA SER A 18 -1.02 26.99 -5.81
C SER A 18 -2.50 26.67 -6.07
N ARG A 19 -3.05 26.99 -7.24
CA ARG A 19 -4.50 26.89 -7.50
C ARG A 19 -4.97 25.53 -8.06
N ALA A 20 -4.05 24.65 -8.45
CA ALA A 20 -4.36 23.35 -9.06
C ALA A 20 -3.68 22.14 -8.40
N ARG A 21 -3.17 22.28 -7.15
CA ARG A 21 -2.56 21.14 -6.45
C ARG A 21 -3.61 20.08 -6.15
N LYS A 22 -3.33 18.85 -6.56
CA LYS A 22 -4.25 17.74 -6.30
C LYS A 22 -4.09 17.37 -4.83
N ARG A 23 -5.19 17.06 -4.14
CA ARG A 23 -5.14 16.81 -2.70
C ARG A 23 -4.18 15.68 -2.31
N TRP A 24 -4.01 14.70 -3.19
CA TRP A 24 -3.07 13.59 -2.98
C TRP A 24 -1.60 14.01 -3.01
N ASP A 25 -1.24 15.14 -3.63
CA ASP A 25 0.14 15.64 -3.64
C ASP A 25 0.66 15.86 -2.21
N TYR A 26 -0.23 16.29 -1.31
CA TYR A 26 0.10 16.45 0.11
C TYR A 26 0.41 15.12 0.79
N ALA A 27 -0.40 14.09 0.53
CA ALA A 27 -0.18 12.76 1.08
C ALA A 27 1.14 12.14 0.59
N LEU A 28 1.48 12.34 -0.69
CA LEU A 28 2.77 11.87 -1.22
C LEU A 28 3.94 12.66 -0.64
N LYS A 29 3.79 13.98 -0.46
CA LYS A 29 4.84 14.78 0.17
C LYS A 29 5.04 14.37 1.63
N GLU A 30 3.96 14.09 2.34
CA GLU A 30 3.99 13.58 3.71
C GLU A 30 4.68 12.22 3.80
N ALA A 31 4.34 11.30 2.89
CA ALA A 31 4.99 9.99 2.79
C ALA A 31 6.50 10.10 2.52
N GLN A 32 6.91 11.03 1.67
CA GLN A 32 8.34 11.28 1.43
C GLN A 32 9.07 11.71 2.71
N LEU A 33 8.45 12.61 3.50
CA LEU A 33 9.09 13.21 4.68
C LEU A 33 9.04 12.31 5.92
N TYR A 34 7.93 11.59 6.11
CA TYR A 34 7.63 10.86 7.34
C TYR A 34 7.43 9.35 7.15
N GLY A 35 7.32 8.88 5.91
CA GLY A 35 7.08 7.49 5.54
C GLY A 35 8.30 6.80 4.92
N ASN A 36 9.48 7.03 5.50
CA ASN A 36 10.75 6.42 5.05
C ASN A 36 11.03 6.63 3.55
N GLY A 37 10.96 7.88 3.10
CA GLY A 37 11.17 8.22 1.69
C GLY A 37 10.02 7.80 0.76
N GLY A 38 8.84 7.50 1.30
CA GLY A 38 7.65 7.10 0.55
C GLY A 38 7.39 5.60 0.48
N GLN A 39 8.05 4.78 1.31
CA GLN A 39 7.75 3.34 1.43
C GLN A 39 6.39 3.08 2.09
N HIS A 40 5.87 4.05 2.85
CA HIS A 40 4.56 3.99 3.49
C HIS A 40 4.00 5.41 3.63
N VAL A 41 2.69 5.50 3.90
CA VAL A 41 2.02 6.78 4.08
C VAL A 41 2.47 7.49 5.37
N GLY A 42 2.43 8.81 5.35
CA GLY A 42 2.68 9.61 6.54
C GLY A 42 1.52 9.58 7.54
N PRO A 43 1.67 10.20 8.73
CA PRO A 43 0.71 10.10 9.83
C PRO A 43 -0.73 10.52 9.49
N VAL A 44 -0.93 11.61 8.74
CA VAL A 44 -2.26 12.13 8.38
C VAL A 44 -2.90 11.24 7.35
N ALA A 45 -2.21 10.98 6.23
CA ALA A 45 -2.73 10.07 5.20
C ALA A 45 -2.97 8.66 5.77
N GLY A 46 -2.10 8.18 6.64
CA GLY A 46 -2.24 6.91 7.35
C GLY A 46 -3.46 6.88 8.26
N ARG A 47 -3.74 7.96 8.99
CA ARG A 47 -4.94 8.06 9.82
C ARG A 47 -6.22 7.99 8.98
N ILE A 48 -6.27 8.73 7.87
CA ILE A 48 -7.43 8.71 6.96
C ILE A 48 -7.67 7.29 6.43
N VAL A 49 -6.63 6.62 5.94
CA VAL A 49 -6.74 5.25 5.41
C VAL A 49 -7.16 4.27 6.51
N ALA A 50 -6.56 4.36 7.71
CA ALA A 50 -6.90 3.49 8.83
C ALA A 50 -8.36 3.65 9.28
N GLU A 51 -8.85 4.89 9.42
CA GLU A 51 -10.24 5.15 9.83
C GLU A 51 -11.25 4.66 8.79
N VAL A 52 -10.96 4.83 7.49
CA VAL A 52 -11.82 4.29 6.43
C VAL A 52 -11.86 2.76 6.48
N LEU A 53 -10.71 2.09 6.60
CA LEU A 53 -10.66 0.63 6.66
C LEU A 53 -11.38 0.08 7.90
N ILE A 54 -11.13 0.68 9.07
CA ILE A 54 -11.82 0.29 10.32
C ILE A 54 -13.33 0.55 10.20
N GLY A 55 -13.71 1.71 9.65
CA GLY A 55 -15.11 2.06 9.43
C GLY A 55 -15.81 1.06 8.50
N LEU A 56 -15.19 0.66 7.40
CA LEU A 56 -15.72 -0.36 6.50
C LEU A 56 -15.87 -1.72 7.20
N LEU A 57 -14.84 -2.16 7.93
CA LEU A 57 -14.86 -3.42 8.67
C LEU A 57 -15.96 -3.47 9.74
N GLN A 58 -16.25 -2.34 10.40
CA GLN A 58 -17.27 -2.24 11.44
C GLN A 58 -18.68 -2.02 10.88
N SER A 59 -18.82 -1.41 9.70
CA SER A 59 -20.12 -1.04 9.14
C SER A 59 -20.69 -2.05 8.15
N ASP A 60 -19.91 -3.03 7.67
CA ASP A 60 -20.40 -4.05 6.75
C ASP A 60 -21.14 -5.19 7.48
N PRO A 61 -22.49 -5.27 7.38
CA PRO A 61 -23.26 -6.33 8.03
C PRO A 61 -23.04 -7.70 7.38
N ASN A 62 -22.52 -7.76 6.15
CA ASN A 62 -22.21 -9.02 5.46
C ASN A 62 -20.74 -9.44 5.68
N GLY A 63 -19.95 -8.64 6.39
CA GLY A 63 -18.55 -8.91 6.64
C GLY A 63 -18.32 -10.13 7.54
N PHE A 64 -17.17 -10.78 7.37
CA PHE A 64 -16.76 -11.92 8.21
C PHE A 64 -16.67 -11.56 9.69
N LEU A 65 -16.27 -10.33 10.04
CA LEU A 65 -16.23 -9.88 11.43
C LEU A 65 -17.61 -9.81 12.09
N ALA A 66 -18.65 -9.50 11.30
CA ALA A 66 -20.03 -9.44 11.80
C ALA A 66 -20.67 -10.84 11.85
N ASN A 67 -20.54 -11.62 10.78
CA ASN A 67 -21.26 -12.90 10.64
C ASN A 67 -20.50 -14.13 11.15
N SER A 68 -19.17 -14.06 11.29
CA SER A 68 -18.35 -15.19 11.71
C SER A 68 -17.10 -14.73 12.48
N PRO A 69 -17.26 -14.21 13.72
CA PRO A 69 -16.16 -13.60 14.48
C PRO A 69 -14.99 -14.54 14.80
N SER A 70 -15.24 -15.85 14.87
CA SER A 70 -14.24 -16.90 15.10
C SER A 70 -13.70 -17.51 13.81
N TRP A 71 -14.08 -16.96 12.64
CA TRP A 71 -13.63 -17.48 11.36
C TRP A 71 -12.11 -17.41 11.24
N GLN A 72 -11.54 -18.47 10.69
CA GLN A 72 -10.14 -18.54 10.33
C GLN A 72 -10.00 -19.03 8.89
N PRO A 73 -8.94 -18.63 8.17
CA PRO A 73 -8.68 -19.11 6.82
C PRO A 73 -8.54 -20.63 6.80
N THR A 74 -9.11 -21.29 5.79
CA THR A 74 -9.09 -22.75 5.63
C THR A 74 -8.20 -23.22 4.47
N LEU A 75 -7.63 -22.28 3.70
CA LEU A 75 -6.88 -22.56 2.48
C LEU A 75 -5.41 -22.86 2.78
N GLN A 76 -4.87 -23.92 2.15
CA GLN A 76 -3.48 -24.44 2.20
C GLN A 76 -2.88 -24.64 3.61
N ASN A 77 -2.73 -23.57 4.39
CA ASN A 77 -2.23 -23.57 5.75
C ASN A 77 -3.29 -22.97 6.70
N PRO A 78 -4.27 -23.79 7.15
CA PRO A 78 -5.40 -23.31 7.91
C PRO A 78 -5.03 -22.62 9.23
N GLY A 79 -5.90 -21.73 9.68
CA GLY A 79 -5.77 -21.07 10.98
C GLY A 79 -4.77 -19.93 10.97
N SER A 80 -4.01 -19.79 12.07
CA SER A 80 -3.03 -18.71 12.25
C SER A 80 -1.78 -18.82 11.38
N GLY A 81 -1.60 -19.96 10.68
CA GLY A 81 -0.49 -20.19 9.78
C GLY A 81 -0.66 -19.55 8.40
N PHE A 82 -1.88 -19.12 8.05
CA PHE A 82 -2.22 -18.62 6.73
C PHE A 82 -1.46 -17.34 6.35
N ARG A 83 -0.92 -17.33 5.13
CA ARG A 83 -0.19 -16.20 4.54
C ARG A 83 -0.81 -15.82 3.20
N MET A 84 -0.52 -14.61 2.72
CA MET A 84 -0.96 -14.22 1.36
C MET A 84 -0.38 -15.14 0.28
N THR A 85 0.80 -15.73 0.48
CA THR A 85 1.35 -16.74 -0.44
C THR A 85 0.45 -17.95 -0.58
N ASP A 86 -0.14 -18.42 0.52
CA ASP A 86 -1.06 -19.58 0.53
C ASP A 86 -2.30 -19.31 -0.33
N PHE A 87 -2.81 -18.08 -0.27
CA PHE A 87 -3.90 -17.63 -1.13
C PHE A 87 -3.50 -17.63 -2.61
N LEU A 88 -2.32 -17.08 -2.93
CA LEU A 88 -1.83 -17.01 -4.31
C LEU A 88 -1.51 -18.41 -4.88
N THR A 89 -0.96 -19.31 -4.08
CA THR A 89 -0.73 -20.71 -4.46
C THR A 89 -2.06 -21.44 -4.70
N TYR A 90 -3.07 -21.22 -3.84
CA TYR A 90 -4.41 -21.76 -4.07
C TYR A 90 -5.05 -21.24 -5.37
N ALA A 91 -4.88 -19.94 -5.66
CA ALA A 91 -5.37 -19.33 -6.90
C ALA A 91 -4.50 -19.65 -8.13
N GLY A 92 -3.35 -20.33 -7.96
CA GLY A 92 -2.42 -20.69 -9.03
C GLY A 92 -1.64 -19.53 -9.64
N VAL A 93 -1.59 -18.39 -8.97
CA VAL A 93 -0.91 -17.16 -9.44
C VAL A 93 0.38 -16.86 -8.70
N ASP A 94 0.74 -17.67 -7.71
CA ASP A 94 2.01 -17.56 -7.00
C ASP A 94 3.20 -17.66 -8.00
N PRO A 95 4.11 -16.67 -8.06
CA PRO A 95 5.23 -16.67 -9.00
C PRO A 95 6.10 -17.93 -8.97
N ALA A 96 6.22 -18.59 -7.81
CA ALA A 96 7.03 -19.79 -7.67
C ALA A 96 6.37 -21.04 -8.27
N THR A 97 5.03 -21.10 -8.32
CA THR A 97 4.28 -22.31 -8.68
C THR A 97 3.35 -22.16 -9.90
N ARG A 98 3.10 -20.93 -10.36
CA ARG A 98 2.15 -20.66 -11.46
C ARG A 98 2.53 -21.31 -12.80
N HIS A 99 3.82 -21.48 -13.09
CA HIS A 99 4.29 -22.06 -14.36
C HIS A 99 4.06 -23.57 -14.46
N SER A 100 4.06 -24.29 -13.32
CA SER A 100 3.75 -25.71 -13.29
C SER A 100 2.24 -25.98 -13.25
N GLN A 101 1.46 -25.04 -12.73
CA GLN A 101 0.00 -25.16 -12.64
C GLN A 101 -0.75 -24.62 -13.87
N GLN A 102 -0.21 -23.61 -14.56
CA GLN A 102 -0.80 -23.04 -15.77
C GLN A 102 0.24 -22.93 -16.90
N PRO A 103 0.35 -23.96 -17.77
CA PRO A 103 1.34 -24.03 -18.85
C PRO A 103 1.24 -22.88 -19.87
N SER A 104 0.10 -22.20 -19.95
CA SER A 104 -0.15 -21.10 -20.91
C SER A 104 0.58 -19.79 -20.61
N PHE A 105 1.20 -19.66 -19.42
CA PHE A 105 1.95 -18.46 -19.02
C PHE A 105 3.47 -18.70 -18.95
N ALA A 106 3.95 -19.82 -19.50
CA ALA A 106 5.37 -20.10 -19.71
C ALA A 106 5.93 -19.33 -20.92
#